data_AF-A0A2H9T3G3-F1
#
_entry.id   AF-A0A2H9T3G3-F1
#
_cell.length_a   1.000
_cell.length_b   1.000
_cell.length_c   1.000
_cell.angle_alpha   90.00
_cell.angle_beta   90.00
_cell.angle_gamma   90.00
#
_symmetry.space_group_name_H-M   'P 1'
#
loop_
_entity.id
_entity.type
_entity.pdbx_description
1 polymer ?
#
loop_
_entity_poly.entity_id
_entity_poly.type
_entity_poly.pdbx_seq_one_letter_code
_entity_poly.pdbx_strand_id
1 'polypeptide(L)'
;MGISGKKCQGFFCLDPKGLNQDRPSDNPTNTINLSSRTLNPDEIQLLDRGLKFIPTPRNISSNDFIDSAKDLGRKLKITHFFNGKSKSAESKKFVDKSQWNPPESAIPSNIQNSVKDIFKDLSKITVSKEQPNLNLAEKKAITSLKNDQSIVIKKADKGSATVILDRADYIWEVERQLNNPKHYRQLDSPIYPKTSAELSNIIHRLGRSKHLTPKQVTYLNPKENPKPRHVYILPKIHKAPGQWSDPYKIPPGRPIISDVESESYRIAEYIDHFLAPLSMKHPAYLKDTNDFINKIKNLTIPKDSLLVSLDVDSMYTNIDNRDGLRAVGKIFQNNPDPDRPDLEILEMLQSGLERNDFEFNGKWYLQISGTAMGKKFAPSYANIFMADFEKEALAKCTKQPLVYVRFLDDIFIIWTHSRSDFDDFFDTLNNHHPCIKLKATISNDSIDFLDRLFKGPNSIKQEN
;
A
#
# COMPACT_ATOMS: atom_id res chain seq x y z
N MET A 1 7.62 -22.85 -8.11
CA MET A 1 9.07 -22.92 -7.89
C MET A 1 9.59 -21.51 -7.85
N GLY A 2 9.97 -21.05 -6.65
CA GLY A 2 10.48 -19.71 -6.44
C GLY A 2 11.99 -19.66 -6.63
N ILE A 3 12.49 -18.50 -7.04
CA ILE A 3 13.90 -18.13 -6.86
C ILE A 3 13.91 -16.71 -6.31
N SER A 4 14.52 -16.59 -5.12
CA SER A 4 14.76 -15.35 -4.39
C SER A 4 15.89 -14.56 -5.05
N GLY A 5 15.62 -13.32 -5.45
CA GLY A 5 16.67 -12.33 -5.74
C GLY A 5 17.09 -11.64 -4.45
N LYS A 6 18.29 -11.92 -3.95
CA LYS A 6 18.95 -11.15 -2.89
C LYS A 6 19.30 -9.76 -3.46
N LYS A 7 18.81 -8.69 -2.86
CA LYS A 7 19.36 -7.33 -3.07
C LYS A 7 20.54 -7.15 -2.12
N CYS A 8 21.74 -6.97 -2.67
CA CYS A 8 22.88 -6.44 -1.93
C CYS A 8 22.71 -4.91 -1.86
N GLN A 9 22.73 -4.34 -0.65
CA GLN A 9 22.74 -2.88 -0.47
C GLN A 9 24.17 -2.44 -0.14
N GLY A 10 24.75 -1.63 -1.03
CA GLY A 10 25.98 -0.89 -0.76
C GLY A 10 25.71 0.17 0.30
N PHE A 11 26.46 0.09 1.41
CA PHE A 11 26.41 1.05 2.51
C PHE A 11 27.41 2.18 2.26
N PHE A 12 26.94 3.43 2.33
CA PHE A 12 27.74 4.56 2.77
C PHE A 12 26.87 5.43 3.69
N CYS A 13 27.12 5.36 4.99
CA CYS A 13 26.61 6.32 5.97
C CYS A 13 27.70 7.35 6.23
N LEU A 14 27.37 8.64 6.06
CA LEU A 14 28.18 9.74 6.59
C LEU A 14 27.81 9.93 8.06
N ASP A 15 28.82 9.81 8.92
CA ASP A 15 28.76 9.99 10.38
C ASP A 15 28.45 11.45 10.78
N PRO A 16 27.41 11.70 11.61
CA PRO A 16 27.37 12.84 12.49
C PRO A 16 27.88 12.42 13.88
N LYS A 17 29.14 12.80 14.14
CA LYS A 17 29.92 12.73 15.40
C LYS A 17 29.15 12.36 16.70
N GLY A 18 29.56 11.21 17.26
CA GLY A 18 30.20 11.12 18.58
C GLY A 18 29.35 11.31 19.83
N LEU A 19 28.97 10.19 20.46
CA LEU A 19 29.01 9.96 21.93
C LEU A 19 28.59 8.51 22.24
N ASN A 20 29.59 7.66 22.45
CA ASN A 20 29.66 6.45 23.30
C ASN A 20 30.58 5.41 22.66
N GLN A 21 31.80 5.34 23.20
CA GLN A 21 32.76 4.28 22.89
C GLN A 21 32.37 2.98 23.61
N ASP A 22 32.79 1.88 22.98
CA ASP A 22 32.80 0.48 23.43
C ASP A 22 31.56 -0.37 23.19
N ARG A 23 31.50 -0.96 21.99
CA ARG A 23 31.12 -2.38 21.82
C ARG A 23 31.52 -2.96 20.44
N PRO A 24 32.18 -4.14 20.37
CA PRO A 24 32.40 -4.86 19.12
C PRO A 24 31.23 -5.82 18.84
N SER A 25 30.43 -5.53 17.82
CA SER A 25 29.68 -6.52 17.04
C SER A 25 29.22 -5.88 15.72
N ASP A 26 29.91 -6.17 14.62
CA ASP A 26 29.70 -5.62 13.28
C ASP A 26 28.43 -6.15 12.58
N ASN A 27 27.26 -5.99 13.20
CA ASN A 27 25.99 -6.03 12.49
C ASN A 27 25.27 -4.70 12.76
N PRO A 28 25.02 -3.87 11.73
CA PRO A 28 24.27 -2.64 11.91
C PRO A 28 22.87 -3.01 12.46
N THR A 29 22.52 -2.47 13.62
CA THR A 29 21.22 -2.72 14.26
C THR A 29 20.13 -2.18 13.36
N ASN A 30 19.13 -3.00 13.06
CA ASN A 30 17.95 -2.59 12.30
C ASN A 30 16.96 -1.79 13.19
N THR A 31 17.26 -1.67 14.47
CA THR A 31 16.51 -0.92 15.48
C THR A 31 17.08 0.49 15.66
N ILE A 32 16.21 1.49 15.59
CA ILE A 32 16.53 2.90 15.85
C ILE A 32 15.69 3.37 17.03
N ASN A 33 16.34 3.62 18.16
CA ASN A 33 15.69 4.15 19.35
C ASN A 33 15.78 5.68 19.37
N LEU A 34 14.66 6.36 19.11
CA LEU A 34 14.52 7.82 19.23
C LEU A 34 13.74 8.21 20.50
N SER A 35 13.42 7.24 21.36
CA SER A 35 12.71 7.48 22.62
C SER A 35 13.68 7.72 23.77
N SER A 36 13.20 8.40 24.81
CA SER A 36 13.90 8.54 26.09
C SER A 36 14.08 7.22 26.85
N ARG A 37 13.30 6.19 26.51
CA ARG A 37 13.37 4.86 27.13
C ARG A 37 14.65 4.15 26.74
N THR A 38 15.47 3.79 27.72
CA THR A 38 16.64 2.92 27.51
C THR A 38 16.18 1.49 27.26
N LEU A 39 16.57 0.91 26.12
CA LEU A 39 16.31 -0.49 25.79
C LEU A 39 17.43 -1.37 26.35
N ASN A 40 17.08 -2.52 26.93
CA ASN A 40 18.09 -3.52 27.30
C ASN A 40 18.53 -4.34 26.07
N PRO A 41 19.65 -5.09 26.13
CA PRO A 41 20.16 -5.86 25.00
C PRO A 41 19.18 -6.89 24.42
N ASP A 42 18.36 -7.54 25.26
CA ASP A 42 17.37 -8.53 24.82
C ASP A 42 16.21 -7.89 24.05
N GLU A 43 15.81 -6.67 24.46
CA GLU A 43 14.82 -5.87 23.74
C GLU A 43 15.34 -5.43 22.37
N ILE A 44 16.60 -4.98 22.29
CA ILE A 44 17.24 -4.60 21.02
C ILE A 44 17.32 -5.82 20.10
N GLN A 45 17.84 -6.95 20.60
CA GLN A 45 17.94 -8.18 19.82
C GLN A 45 16.59 -8.65 19.28
N LEU A 46 15.54 -8.58 20.10
CA LEU A 46 14.18 -8.91 19.69
C LEU A 46 13.67 -7.95 18.59
N LEU A 47 13.88 -6.65 18.74
CA LEU A 47 13.43 -5.63 17.79
C LEU A 47 14.18 -5.69 16.45
N ASP A 48 15.45 -6.12 16.48
CA ASP A 48 16.29 -6.32 15.30
C ASP A 48 15.82 -7.48 14.42
N ARG A 49 15.09 -8.46 14.99
CA ARG A 49 14.39 -9.50 14.19
C ARG A 49 13.29 -8.90 13.29
N GLY A 50 12.86 -7.66 13.58
CA GLY A 50 11.90 -6.90 12.81
C GLY A 50 10.44 -7.22 13.16
N LEU A 51 9.54 -6.28 12.86
CA LEU A 51 8.12 -6.36 13.20
C LEU A 51 7.32 -7.43 12.43
N LYS A 52 7.94 -8.13 11.48
CA LYS A 52 7.36 -9.28 10.78
C LYS A 52 7.80 -10.62 11.37
N PHE A 53 8.69 -10.63 12.35
CA PHE A 53 9.09 -11.84 13.05
C PHE A 53 7.89 -12.46 13.78
N ILE A 54 7.69 -13.77 13.62
CA ILE A 54 6.59 -14.50 14.23
C ILE A 54 7.18 -15.42 15.32
N PRO A 55 6.89 -15.15 16.60
CA PRO A 55 7.27 -16.07 17.69
C PRO A 55 6.66 -17.46 17.48
N THR A 56 7.41 -18.52 17.82
CA THR A 56 6.88 -19.90 17.80
C THR A 56 5.61 -19.97 18.65
N PRO A 57 4.48 -20.44 18.08
CA PRO A 57 3.24 -20.61 18.83
C PRO A 57 3.44 -21.50 20.05
N ARG A 58 2.92 -21.09 21.22
CA ARG A 58 3.10 -21.86 22.46
C ARG A 58 2.29 -23.16 22.47
N ASN A 59 1.10 -23.11 21.88
CA ASN A 59 0.15 -24.22 21.83
C ASN A 59 -0.35 -24.33 20.39
N ILE A 60 0.09 -25.36 19.69
CA ILE A 60 -0.57 -25.79 18.45
C ILE A 60 -1.59 -26.83 18.89
N SER A 61 -2.88 -26.56 18.67
CA SER A 61 -3.94 -27.47 19.09
C SER A 61 -4.05 -28.62 18.10
N SER A 62 -4.26 -29.84 18.57
CA SER A 62 -4.67 -30.96 17.69
C SER A 62 -5.93 -30.61 16.89
N ASN A 63 -6.78 -29.70 17.41
CA ASN A 63 -7.96 -29.21 16.69
C ASN A 63 -7.60 -28.41 15.43
N ASP A 64 -6.48 -27.70 15.40
CA ASP A 64 -6.05 -26.93 14.22
C ASP A 64 -5.73 -27.87 13.04
N PHE A 65 -5.15 -29.03 13.34
CA PHE A 65 -4.91 -30.09 12.35
C PHE A 65 -6.21 -30.73 11.89
N ILE A 66 -7.15 -30.97 12.81
CA ILE A 66 -8.47 -31.52 12.48
C ILE A 66 -9.24 -30.55 11.57
N ASP A 67 -9.23 -29.26 11.86
CA ASP A 67 -9.93 -28.27 11.03
C ASP A 67 -9.26 -28.11 9.66
N SER A 68 -7.92 -28.17 9.61
CA SER A 68 -7.17 -28.24 8.36
C SER A 68 -7.55 -29.48 7.54
N ALA A 69 -7.75 -30.62 8.21
CA ALA A 69 -8.19 -31.87 7.59
C ALA A 69 -9.63 -31.79 7.06
N LYS A 70 -10.55 -31.12 7.78
CA LYS A 70 -11.90 -30.79 7.30
C LYS A 70 -11.86 -29.97 6.04
N ASP A 71 -11.01 -28.95 6.03
CA ASP A 71 -10.85 -28.11 4.85
C ASP A 71 -10.25 -28.88 3.67
N LEU A 72 -9.27 -29.77 3.90
CA LEU A 72 -8.73 -30.65 2.86
C LEU A 72 -9.80 -31.62 2.34
N GLY A 73 -10.50 -32.32 3.23
CA GLY A 73 -11.56 -33.25 2.87
C GLY A 73 -12.66 -32.58 2.06
N ARG A 74 -13.07 -31.37 2.48
CA ARG A 74 -13.99 -30.54 1.71
C ARG A 74 -13.46 -30.18 0.32
N LYS A 75 -12.20 -29.75 0.21
CA LYS A 75 -11.58 -29.44 -1.08
C LYS A 75 -11.53 -30.64 -2.03
N LEU A 76 -11.24 -31.84 -1.51
CA LEU A 76 -11.26 -33.09 -2.28
C LEU A 76 -12.66 -33.39 -2.80
N LYS A 77 -13.66 -33.34 -1.91
CA LYS A 77 -15.07 -33.57 -2.27
C LYS A 77 -15.56 -32.59 -3.33
N ILE A 78 -15.27 -31.29 -3.17
CA ILE A 78 -15.64 -30.25 -4.14
C ILE A 78 -14.93 -30.49 -5.48
N THR A 79 -13.63 -30.77 -5.46
CA THR A 79 -12.85 -31.04 -6.69
C THR A 79 -13.43 -32.21 -7.45
N HIS A 80 -13.78 -33.30 -6.77
CA HIS A 80 -14.42 -34.45 -7.40
C HIS A 80 -15.82 -34.12 -7.93
N PHE A 81 -16.67 -33.49 -7.11
CA PHE A 81 -18.05 -33.16 -7.47
C PHE A 81 -18.15 -32.27 -8.71
N PHE A 82 -17.16 -31.42 -8.96
CA PHE A 82 -17.07 -30.56 -10.13
C PHE A 82 -16.10 -31.06 -11.21
N ASN A 83 -15.53 -32.24 -11.07
CA ASN A 83 -14.66 -32.82 -12.09
C ASN A 83 -15.46 -33.03 -13.39
N GLY A 84 -14.89 -32.61 -14.52
CA GLY A 84 -15.56 -32.67 -15.83
C GLY A 84 -16.74 -31.72 -16.02
N LYS A 85 -17.13 -30.91 -15.01
CA LYS A 85 -18.14 -29.88 -15.16
C LYS A 85 -17.50 -28.60 -15.71
N SER A 86 -18.10 -28.01 -16.74
CA SER A 86 -17.68 -26.70 -17.23
C SER A 86 -17.76 -25.69 -16.08
N LYS A 87 -16.64 -25.06 -15.75
CA LYS A 87 -16.64 -23.89 -14.87
C LYS A 87 -17.17 -22.74 -15.73
N SER A 88 -18.34 -22.20 -15.42
CA SER A 88 -18.68 -20.89 -15.94
C SER A 88 -17.60 -19.92 -15.45
N ALA A 89 -16.90 -19.29 -16.40
CA ALA A 89 -15.76 -18.43 -16.14
C ALA A 89 -16.15 -17.08 -15.52
N GLU A 90 -17.46 -16.79 -15.41
CA GLU A 90 -18.03 -15.65 -14.69
C GLU A 90 -17.75 -15.81 -13.18
N SER A 91 -16.54 -15.40 -12.86
CA SER A 91 -15.86 -15.69 -11.61
C SER A 91 -16.59 -15.10 -10.41
N LYS A 92 -16.49 -15.84 -9.30
CA LYS A 92 -16.93 -15.54 -7.93
C LYS A 92 -16.28 -14.27 -7.36
N LYS A 93 -16.42 -13.11 -8.01
CA LYS A 93 -15.92 -11.83 -7.52
C LYS A 93 -16.95 -11.17 -6.62
N PHE A 94 -16.46 -10.52 -5.57
CA PHE A 94 -17.28 -9.82 -4.59
C PHE A 94 -18.36 -10.72 -3.96
N VAL A 95 -17.99 -11.92 -3.55
CA VAL A 95 -18.86 -12.81 -2.79
C VAL A 95 -18.09 -13.42 -1.62
N ASP A 96 -18.78 -13.67 -0.51
CA ASP A 96 -18.15 -14.35 0.61
C ASP A 96 -17.75 -15.79 0.24
N LYS A 97 -16.74 -16.30 0.96
CA LYS A 97 -16.29 -17.69 0.77
C LYS A 97 -17.44 -18.65 1.05
N SER A 98 -17.79 -19.46 0.05
CA SER A 98 -18.84 -20.47 0.17
C SER A 98 -18.48 -21.52 1.23
N GLN A 99 -19.42 -21.74 2.15
CA GLN A 99 -19.40 -22.83 3.13
C GLN A 99 -20.13 -24.09 2.64
N TRP A 100 -20.57 -24.10 1.38
CA TRP A 100 -21.29 -25.24 0.81
C TRP A 100 -20.39 -26.48 0.71
N ASN A 101 -20.97 -27.63 1.01
CA ASN A 101 -20.39 -28.95 0.86
C ASN A 101 -21.26 -29.79 -0.08
N PRO A 102 -20.65 -30.62 -0.95
CA PRO A 102 -21.42 -31.56 -1.75
C PRO A 102 -22.12 -32.60 -0.85
N PRO A 103 -23.33 -33.05 -1.21
CA PRO A 103 -23.99 -34.16 -0.53
C PRO A 103 -23.09 -35.40 -0.55
N GLU A 104 -23.01 -36.14 0.56
CA GLU A 104 -22.18 -37.36 0.63
C GLU A 104 -22.57 -38.39 -0.44
N SER A 105 -23.86 -38.49 -0.78
CA SER A 105 -24.36 -39.38 -1.84
C SER A 105 -23.76 -39.10 -3.22
N ALA A 106 -23.28 -37.88 -3.48
CA ALA A 106 -22.67 -37.49 -4.74
C ALA A 106 -21.14 -37.70 -4.76
N ILE A 107 -20.56 -38.21 -3.68
CA ILE A 107 -19.13 -38.47 -3.55
C ILE A 107 -18.90 -39.98 -3.52
N PRO A 108 -18.03 -40.54 -4.38
CA PRO A 108 -17.68 -41.95 -4.35
C PRO A 108 -17.16 -42.41 -2.99
N SER A 109 -17.54 -43.62 -2.59
CA SER A 109 -17.19 -44.20 -1.29
C SER A 109 -15.69 -44.27 -1.04
N ASN A 110 -14.87 -44.46 -2.09
CA ASN A 110 -13.41 -44.46 -1.95
C ASN A 110 -12.89 -43.09 -1.47
N ILE A 111 -13.41 -41.98 -1.99
CA ILE A 111 -13.00 -40.63 -1.55
C ILE A 111 -13.52 -40.35 -0.13
N GLN A 112 -14.75 -40.74 0.18
CA GLN A 112 -15.28 -40.60 1.54
C GLN A 112 -14.42 -41.37 2.55
N ASN A 113 -14.03 -42.60 2.22
CA ASN A 113 -13.20 -43.44 3.06
C ASN A 113 -11.79 -42.86 3.19
N SER A 114 -11.15 -42.42 2.11
CA SER A 114 -9.84 -41.76 2.19
C SER A 114 -9.86 -40.51 3.08
N VAL A 115 -10.92 -39.69 3.00
CA VAL A 115 -11.06 -38.53 3.89
C VAL A 115 -11.19 -38.98 5.35
N LYS A 116 -12.03 -40.00 5.64
CA LYS A 116 -12.18 -40.55 6.98
C LYS A 116 -10.87 -41.14 7.52
N ASP A 117 -10.09 -41.83 6.68
CA ASP A 117 -8.81 -42.42 7.05
C ASP A 117 -7.79 -41.34 7.38
N ILE A 118 -7.69 -40.28 6.56
CA ILE A 118 -6.86 -39.10 6.85
C ILE A 118 -7.23 -38.51 8.22
N PHE A 119 -8.53 -38.33 8.50
CA PHE A 119 -8.98 -37.83 9.80
C PHE A 119 -8.59 -38.75 10.95
N LYS A 120 -8.77 -40.06 10.77
CA LYS A 120 -8.44 -41.07 11.78
C LYS A 120 -6.95 -41.05 12.07
N ASP A 121 -6.10 -40.93 11.05
CA ASP A 121 -4.66 -40.91 11.23
C ASP A 121 -4.18 -39.60 11.85
N LEU A 122 -4.71 -38.45 11.41
CA LEU A 122 -4.42 -37.15 12.01
C LEU A 122 -4.87 -37.07 13.48
N SER A 123 -5.98 -37.71 13.85
CA SER A 123 -6.45 -37.76 15.24
C SER A 123 -5.51 -38.51 16.18
N LYS A 124 -4.65 -39.39 15.63
CA LYS A 124 -3.63 -40.13 16.39
C LYS A 124 -2.29 -39.40 16.43
N ILE A 125 -2.11 -38.34 15.64
CA ILE A 125 -0.86 -37.58 15.65
C ILE A 125 -0.72 -36.90 17.01
N THR A 126 0.38 -37.21 17.67
CA THR A 126 0.82 -36.44 18.83
C THR A 126 1.61 -35.24 18.32
N VAL A 127 1.06 -34.05 18.52
CA VAL A 127 1.73 -32.80 18.13
C VAL A 127 2.96 -32.61 19.01
N SER A 128 4.14 -32.68 18.41
CA SER A 128 5.39 -32.36 19.11
C SER A 128 5.45 -30.86 19.41
N LYS A 129 6.02 -30.51 20.55
CA LYS A 129 6.33 -29.11 20.85
C LYS A 129 7.48 -28.67 19.94
N GLU A 130 7.22 -27.69 19.10
CA GLU A 130 8.27 -27.01 18.34
C GLU A 130 9.26 -26.32 19.28
N GLN A 131 10.53 -26.31 18.88
CA GLN A 131 11.54 -25.60 19.65
C GLN A 131 11.24 -24.09 19.61
N PRO A 132 11.20 -23.40 20.77
CA PRO A 132 10.96 -21.97 20.79
C PRO A 132 12.05 -21.21 20.01
N ASN A 133 11.64 -20.34 19.11
CA ASN A 133 12.54 -19.44 18.38
C ASN A 133 12.90 -18.16 19.16
N LEU A 134 12.53 -18.10 20.45
CA LEU A 134 12.82 -17.02 21.39
C LEU A 134 13.28 -17.60 22.73
N ASN A 135 14.34 -17.02 23.28
CA ASN A 135 14.82 -17.33 24.62
C ASN A 135 13.88 -16.73 25.70
N LEU A 136 14.13 -17.03 26.98
CA LEU A 136 13.28 -16.55 28.08
C LEU A 136 13.35 -15.02 28.26
N ALA A 137 14.52 -14.42 28.01
CA ALA A 137 14.74 -12.99 28.14
C ALA A 137 14.00 -12.21 27.03
N GLU A 138 14.08 -12.65 25.78
CA GLU A 138 13.33 -12.10 24.66
C GLU A 138 11.80 -12.22 24.87
N LYS A 139 11.33 -13.32 25.48
CA LYS A 139 9.90 -13.46 25.84
C LYS A 139 9.48 -12.44 26.90
N LYS A 140 10.33 -12.17 27.90
CA LYS A 140 10.09 -11.10 28.89
C LYS A 140 10.14 -9.73 28.22
N ALA A 141 11.07 -9.51 27.29
CA ALA A 141 11.19 -8.30 26.49
C ALA A 141 9.90 -8.00 25.69
N ILE A 142 9.28 -9.00 25.05
CA ILE A 142 7.96 -8.83 24.40
C ILE A 142 6.93 -8.28 25.38
N THR A 143 6.84 -8.87 26.58
CA THR A 143 5.86 -8.44 27.59
C THR A 143 6.17 -7.03 28.10
N SER A 144 7.44 -6.73 28.36
CA SER A 144 7.94 -5.40 28.75
C SER A 144 7.54 -4.34 27.73
N LEU A 145 7.96 -4.50 26.47
CA LEU A 145 7.69 -3.57 25.38
C LEU A 145 6.20 -3.42 25.07
N LYS A 146 5.42 -4.51 25.14
CA LYS A 146 3.97 -4.48 24.89
C LYS A 146 3.22 -3.66 25.93
N ASN A 147 3.65 -3.74 27.19
CA ASN A 147 2.95 -3.10 28.31
C ASN A 147 3.38 -1.64 28.51
N ASP A 148 4.51 -1.24 27.94
CA ASP A 148 5.03 0.11 28.05
C ASP A 148 4.18 1.11 27.25
N GLN A 149 3.42 1.94 27.98
CA GLN A 149 2.61 3.01 27.38
C GLN A 149 3.40 4.29 27.11
N SER A 150 4.65 4.40 27.57
CA SER A 150 5.48 5.60 27.31
C SER A 150 6.03 5.65 25.89
N ILE A 151 6.07 4.51 25.19
CA ILE A 151 6.65 4.41 23.85
C ILE A 151 5.64 4.01 22.76
N VAL A 152 6.03 4.24 21.52
CA VAL A 152 5.36 3.75 20.31
C VAL A 152 6.40 3.10 19.40
N ILE A 153 6.12 1.87 18.96
CA ILE A 153 7.00 1.08 18.08
C ILE A 153 6.37 1.03 16.68
N LYS A 154 7.09 1.48 15.66
CA LYS A 154 6.64 1.51 14.25
C LYS A 154 7.73 1.02 13.32
N LYS A 155 7.33 0.48 12.17
CA LYS A 155 8.25 0.31 11.04
C LYS A 155 8.58 1.68 10.44
N ALA A 156 9.80 1.85 9.95
CA ALA A 156 10.17 3.00 9.14
C ALA A 156 9.35 3.06 7.83
N ASP A 157 9.26 4.26 7.26
CA ASP A 157 8.59 4.51 5.99
C ASP A 157 9.34 3.91 4.79
N LYS A 158 10.67 4.02 4.81
CA LYS A 158 11.59 3.39 3.85
C LYS A 158 12.63 2.59 4.63
N GLY A 159 13.06 1.47 4.06
CA GLY A 159 13.93 0.49 4.73
C GLY A 159 13.17 -0.47 5.64
N SER A 160 13.90 -1.40 6.26
CA SER A 160 13.37 -2.44 7.15
C SER A 160 13.40 -2.07 8.63
N ALA A 161 13.80 -0.85 8.97
CA ALA A 161 14.10 -0.46 10.33
C ALA A 161 12.88 -0.45 11.26
N THR A 162 13.11 -0.85 12.51
CA THR A 162 12.18 -0.71 13.63
C THR A 162 12.49 0.58 14.37
N VAL A 163 11.53 1.49 14.46
CA VAL A 163 11.69 2.80 15.11
C VAL A 163 10.89 2.85 16.39
N ILE A 164 11.52 3.31 17.46
CA ILE A 164 10.91 3.52 18.77
C ILE A 164 10.88 5.02 19.05
N LEU A 165 9.71 5.54 19.40
CA LEU A 165 9.47 6.95 19.71
C LEU A 165 8.86 7.07 21.09
N ASP A 166 9.12 8.17 21.79
CA ASP A 166 8.29 8.57 22.91
C ASP A 166 6.84 8.77 22.42
N ARG A 167 5.86 8.31 23.20
CA ARG A 167 4.45 8.41 22.83
C ARG A 167 4.03 9.86 22.65
N ALA A 168 4.54 10.76 23.49
CA ALA A 168 4.26 12.19 23.41
C ALA A 168 4.72 12.77 22.05
N ASP A 169 5.93 12.44 21.61
CA ASP A 169 6.49 12.89 20.34
C ASP A 169 5.71 12.30 19.14
N TYR A 170 5.32 11.02 19.23
CA TYR A 170 4.48 10.39 18.21
C TYR A 170 3.11 11.08 18.10
N ILE A 171 2.45 11.35 19.24
CA ILE A 171 1.15 12.03 19.25
C ILE A 171 1.29 13.44 18.68
N TRP A 172 2.32 14.18 19.09
CA TRP A 172 2.59 15.53 18.60
C TRP A 172 2.76 15.56 17.08
N GLU A 173 3.54 14.64 16.49
CA GLU A 173 3.74 14.63 15.03
C GLU A 173 2.44 14.31 14.28
N VAL A 174 1.61 13.40 14.81
CA VAL A 174 0.30 13.12 14.19
C VAL A 174 -0.61 14.34 14.30
N GLU A 175 -0.74 14.94 15.49
CA GLU A 175 -1.58 16.13 15.68
C GLU A 175 -1.09 17.33 14.86
N ARG A 176 0.22 17.52 14.70
CA ARG A 176 0.80 18.55 13.80
C ARG A 176 0.28 18.40 12.37
N GLN A 177 0.16 17.17 11.86
CA GLN A 177 -0.40 16.92 10.53
C GLN A 177 -1.93 17.10 10.49
N LEU A 178 -2.64 16.59 11.50
CA LEU A 178 -4.10 16.67 11.59
C LEU A 178 -4.61 18.10 11.82
N ASN A 179 -3.78 18.99 12.36
CA ASN A 179 -4.07 20.40 12.53
C ASN A 179 -3.94 21.22 11.23
N ASN A 180 -3.62 20.60 10.09
CA ASN A 180 -3.60 21.29 8.80
C ASN A 180 -5.02 21.42 8.24
N PRO A 181 -5.63 22.62 8.24
CA PRO A 181 -7.01 22.83 7.82
C PRO A 181 -7.20 22.70 6.31
N LYS A 182 -6.13 22.55 5.52
CA LYS A 182 -6.22 22.27 4.08
C LYS A 182 -6.57 20.79 3.80
N HIS A 183 -6.18 19.88 4.69
CA HIS A 183 -6.35 18.44 4.48
C HIS A 183 -7.29 17.77 5.47
N TYR A 184 -7.42 18.32 6.68
CA TYR A 184 -8.19 17.70 7.75
C TYR A 184 -9.11 18.68 8.45
N ARG A 185 -10.22 18.14 8.97
CA ARG A 185 -11.18 18.86 9.81
C ARG A 185 -11.55 17.99 10.99
N GLN A 186 -11.50 18.52 12.21
CA GLN A 186 -11.97 17.81 13.39
C GLN A 186 -13.51 17.67 13.36
N LEU A 187 -14.03 16.56 13.87
CA LEU A 187 -15.44 16.26 14.01
C LEU A 187 -15.80 16.04 15.48
N ASP A 188 -17.04 16.37 15.84
CA ASP A 188 -17.58 16.07 17.18
C ASP A 188 -17.97 14.59 17.32
N SER A 189 -18.36 13.95 16.21
CA SER A 189 -18.80 12.56 16.16
C SER A 189 -18.50 11.93 14.80
N PRO A 190 -18.39 10.59 14.72
CA PRO A 190 -18.18 9.91 13.44
C PRO A 190 -19.35 10.12 12.48
N ILE A 191 -19.05 10.14 11.18
CA ILE A 191 -20.04 10.24 10.11
C ILE A 191 -20.23 8.91 9.37
N TYR A 192 -19.34 7.93 9.57
CA TYR A 192 -19.44 6.63 8.91
C TYR A 192 -20.80 5.92 9.07
N PRO A 193 -21.60 6.07 10.17
CA PRO A 193 -22.92 5.44 10.23
C PRO A 193 -23.88 5.97 9.16
N LYS A 194 -23.83 7.29 8.89
CA LYS A 194 -24.61 7.91 7.82
C LYS A 194 -24.08 7.48 6.45
N THR A 195 -22.75 7.44 6.28
CA THR A 195 -22.10 6.97 5.06
C THR A 195 -22.47 5.51 4.76
N SER A 196 -22.57 4.64 5.76
CA SER A 196 -23.04 3.25 5.59
C SER A 196 -24.43 3.19 4.97
N ALA A 197 -25.37 4.02 5.44
CA ALA A 197 -26.73 4.05 4.90
C ALA A 197 -26.75 4.54 3.45
N GLU A 198 -25.98 5.58 3.14
CA GLU A 198 -25.84 6.11 1.77
C GLU A 198 -25.25 5.06 0.82
N LEU A 199 -24.14 4.42 1.20
CA LEU A 199 -23.53 3.36 0.41
C LEU A 199 -24.47 2.16 0.22
N SER A 200 -25.19 1.76 1.27
CA SER A 200 -26.20 0.68 1.18
C SER A 200 -27.27 0.98 0.12
N ASN A 201 -27.73 2.24 0.06
CA ASN A 201 -28.69 2.65 -0.96
C ASN A 201 -28.14 2.49 -2.39
N ILE A 202 -26.88 2.87 -2.62
CA ILE A 202 -26.23 2.71 -3.93
C ILE A 202 -26.13 1.22 -4.30
N ILE A 203 -25.68 0.37 -3.37
CA ILE A 203 -25.55 -1.08 -3.58
C ILE A 203 -26.92 -1.72 -3.89
N HIS A 204 -27.99 -1.31 -3.20
CA HIS A 204 -29.33 -1.79 -3.51
C HIS A 204 -29.86 -1.30 -4.87
N ARG A 205 -29.53 -0.09 -5.31
CA ARG A 205 -29.86 0.37 -6.66
C ARG A 205 -29.17 -0.49 -7.72
N LEU A 206 -27.88 -0.78 -7.55
CA LEU A 206 -27.12 -1.68 -8.43
C LEU A 206 -27.70 -3.10 -8.47
N GLY A 207 -28.22 -3.59 -7.35
CA GLY A 207 -28.95 -4.87 -7.32
C GLY A 207 -30.26 -4.84 -8.10
N ARG A 208 -31.05 -3.76 -7.97
CA ARG A 208 -32.33 -3.59 -8.71
C ARG A 208 -32.11 -3.44 -10.22
N SER A 209 -31.06 -2.74 -10.63
CA SER A 209 -30.67 -2.60 -12.03
C SER A 209 -29.90 -3.80 -12.59
N LYS A 210 -29.76 -4.88 -11.81
CA LYS A 210 -29.10 -6.15 -12.19
C LYS A 210 -27.61 -6.06 -12.51
N HIS A 211 -26.95 -4.95 -12.16
CA HIS A 211 -25.49 -4.84 -12.21
C HIS A 211 -24.82 -5.69 -11.13
N LEU A 212 -25.52 -5.99 -10.04
CA LEU A 212 -25.06 -6.88 -8.97
C LEU A 212 -26.02 -8.04 -8.76
N THR A 213 -25.47 -9.24 -8.60
CA THR A 213 -26.21 -10.40 -8.12
C THR A 213 -26.57 -10.27 -6.64
N PRO A 214 -27.58 -11.01 -6.12
CA PRO A 214 -27.92 -10.96 -4.70
C PRO A 214 -26.74 -11.25 -3.76
N LYS A 215 -25.84 -12.17 -4.14
CA LYS A 215 -24.65 -12.48 -3.34
C LYS A 215 -23.65 -11.32 -3.31
N GLN A 216 -23.53 -10.58 -4.41
CA GLN A 216 -22.66 -9.40 -4.47
C GLN A 216 -23.25 -8.22 -3.69
N VAL A 217 -24.57 -8.04 -3.75
CA VAL A 217 -25.27 -7.07 -2.89
C VAL A 217 -24.97 -7.36 -1.42
N THR A 218 -25.16 -8.61 -0.96
CA THR A 218 -24.84 -8.99 0.42
C THR A 218 -23.38 -8.76 0.77
N TYR A 219 -22.45 -9.09 -0.13
CA TYR A 219 -21.02 -8.94 0.13
C TYR A 219 -20.60 -7.47 0.20
N LEU A 220 -21.04 -6.64 -0.75
CA LEU A 220 -20.61 -5.25 -0.86
C LEU A 220 -21.32 -4.32 0.12
N ASN A 221 -22.50 -4.71 0.63
CA ASN A 221 -23.21 -3.91 1.61
C ASN A 221 -22.34 -3.68 2.87
N PRO A 222 -22.31 -2.46 3.43
CA PRO A 222 -21.67 -2.20 4.70
C PRO A 222 -22.10 -3.20 5.78
N LYS A 223 -21.14 -3.69 6.57
CA LYS A 223 -21.44 -4.54 7.73
C LYS A 223 -22.27 -3.75 8.73
N GLU A 224 -23.09 -4.45 9.53
CA GLU A 224 -23.90 -3.84 10.60
C GLU A 224 -23.05 -3.06 11.62
N ASN A 225 -21.89 -3.62 11.98
CA ASN A 225 -20.92 -2.99 12.87
C ASN A 225 -19.57 -2.84 12.15
N PRO A 226 -19.42 -1.81 11.28
CA PRO A 226 -18.16 -1.56 10.59
C PRO A 226 -17.11 -1.06 11.60
N LYS A 227 -15.85 -1.42 11.36
CA LYS A 227 -14.76 -0.97 12.22
C LYS A 227 -14.43 0.50 11.93
N PRO A 228 -14.32 1.37 12.96
CA PRO A 228 -13.75 2.71 12.81
C PRO A 228 -12.39 2.69 12.11
N ARG A 229 -12.15 3.69 11.28
CA ARG A 229 -10.81 3.91 10.74
C ARG A 229 -9.93 4.51 11.83
N HIS A 230 -8.66 4.11 11.82
CA HIS A 230 -7.64 4.71 12.67
C HIS A 230 -6.47 5.18 11.81
N VAL A 231 -5.88 6.31 12.17
CA VAL A 231 -4.66 6.81 11.54
C VAL A 231 -3.42 6.38 12.33
N TYR A 232 -2.36 6.05 11.61
CA TYR A 232 -1.02 5.90 12.17
C TYR A 232 0.01 6.47 11.21
N ILE A 233 1.19 6.83 11.73
CA ILE A 233 2.30 7.33 10.90
C ILE A 233 3.43 6.32 10.80
N LEU A 234 4.12 6.33 9.65
CA LEU A 234 5.39 5.66 9.44
C LEU A 234 6.54 6.70 9.48
N PRO A 235 7.52 6.58 10.39
CA PRO A 235 8.62 7.53 10.49
C PRO A 235 9.52 7.57 9.25
N LYS A 236 9.74 8.76 8.68
CA LYS A 236 10.62 9.00 7.52
C LYS A 236 12.06 9.31 7.94
N ILE A 237 12.70 8.34 8.59
CA ILE A 237 14.09 8.42 9.08
C ILE A 237 15.15 8.55 7.97
N HIS A 238 14.78 8.36 6.71
CA HIS A 238 15.67 8.55 5.55
C HIS A 238 15.84 10.02 5.16
N LYS A 239 15.06 10.94 5.75
CA LYS A 239 15.25 12.38 5.59
C LYS A 239 16.39 12.84 6.51
N ALA A 240 17.12 13.86 6.08
CA ALA A 240 18.21 14.42 6.88
C ALA A 240 17.68 14.86 8.27
N PRO A 241 18.37 14.54 9.39
CA PRO A 241 17.91 14.88 10.73
C PRO A 241 17.57 16.36 10.95
N GLY A 242 18.30 17.28 10.31
CA GLY A 242 18.01 18.72 10.36
C GLY A 242 16.71 19.15 9.65
N GLN A 243 16.11 18.27 8.83
CA GLN A 243 14.83 18.47 8.13
C GLN A 243 13.67 17.72 8.78
N TRP A 244 13.89 17.13 9.97
CA TRP A 244 12.84 16.46 10.71
C TRP A 244 11.80 17.46 11.24
N SER A 245 10.59 16.97 11.55
CA SER A 245 9.49 17.83 12.03
C SER A 245 9.87 18.59 13.30
N ASP A 246 10.62 17.91 14.18
CA ASP A 246 11.43 18.54 15.21
C ASP A 246 12.89 18.14 14.92
N PRO A 247 13.75 19.10 14.52
CA PRO A 247 15.12 18.81 14.08
C PRO A 247 15.88 17.90 15.05
N TYR A 248 16.47 16.84 14.50
CA TYR A 248 17.24 15.81 15.23
C TYR A 248 16.46 15.00 16.27
N LYS A 249 15.15 15.22 16.43
CA LYS A 249 14.33 14.55 17.45
C LYS A 249 13.16 13.77 16.84
N ILE A 250 12.27 14.44 16.10
CA ILE A 250 10.99 13.85 15.66
C ILE A 250 10.95 13.77 14.13
N PRO A 251 11.19 12.59 13.53
CA PRO A 251 11.13 12.43 12.08
C PRO A 251 9.71 12.67 11.55
N PRO A 252 9.57 13.18 10.31
CA PRO A 252 8.26 13.40 9.73
C PRO A 252 7.56 12.06 9.48
N GLY A 253 6.25 12.02 9.73
CA GLY A 253 5.44 10.81 9.55
C GLY A 253 4.80 10.71 8.15
N ARG A 254 4.73 9.52 7.56
CA ARG A 254 3.75 9.24 6.48
C ARG A 254 2.43 8.78 7.11
N PRO A 255 1.35 9.56 7.03
CA PRO A 255 0.06 9.17 7.60
C PRO A 255 -0.58 8.07 6.75
N ILE A 256 -1.10 7.03 7.41
CA ILE A 256 -1.86 5.94 6.82
C ILE A 256 -3.18 5.81 7.57
N ILE A 257 -4.29 5.86 6.85
CA ILE A 257 -5.62 5.68 7.43
C ILE A 257 -6.03 4.24 7.15
N SER A 258 -6.15 3.44 8.20
CA SER A 258 -6.51 2.03 8.08
C SER A 258 -7.99 1.89 7.72
N ASP A 259 -8.26 1.47 6.48
CA ASP A 259 -9.61 1.25 5.95
C ASP A 259 -10.16 -0.17 6.24
N VAL A 260 -9.36 -1.02 6.90
CA VAL A 260 -9.65 -2.44 7.09
C VAL A 260 -10.95 -2.65 7.87
N GLU A 261 -11.88 -3.36 7.24
CA GLU A 261 -13.23 -3.64 7.79
C GLU A 261 -14.10 -2.40 8.08
N SER A 262 -13.74 -1.25 7.52
CA SER A 262 -14.61 -0.08 7.49
C SER A 262 -15.84 -0.31 6.59
N GLU A 263 -16.81 0.60 6.67
CA GLU A 263 -18.05 0.59 5.90
C GLU A 263 -17.83 0.61 4.40
N SER A 264 -16.71 1.18 3.93
CA SER A 264 -16.38 1.25 2.50
C SER A 264 -15.33 0.23 2.06
N TYR A 265 -14.82 -0.65 2.94
CA TYR A 265 -13.64 -1.48 2.64
C TYR A 265 -13.81 -2.41 1.42
N ARG A 266 -15.00 -3.02 1.30
CA ARG A 266 -15.35 -3.91 0.19
C ARG A 266 -15.77 -3.12 -1.05
N ILE A 267 -16.41 -1.97 -0.85
CA ILE A 267 -16.77 -1.04 -1.92
C ILE A 267 -15.53 -0.44 -2.58
N ALA A 268 -14.50 -0.12 -1.81
CA ALA A 268 -13.22 0.36 -2.34
C ALA A 268 -12.55 -0.66 -3.26
N GLU A 269 -12.72 -1.97 -2.99
CA GLU A 269 -12.26 -3.05 -3.86
C GLU A 269 -13.07 -3.13 -5.17
N TYR A 270 -14.38 -2.92 -5.06
CA TYR A 270 -15.28 -2.89 -6.22
C TYR A 270 -14.97 -1.71 -7.14
N ILE A 271 -14.73 -0.52 -6.59
CA ILE A 271 -14.28 0.65 -7.37
C ILE A 271 -12.95 0.35 -8.06
N ASP A 272 -11.95 -0.13 -7.30
CA ASP A 272 -10.62 -0.40 -7.83
C ASP A 272 -10.63 -1.46 -8.94
N HIS A 273 -11.54 -2.43 -8.89
CA HIS A 273 -11.70 -3.42 -9.95
C HIS A 273 -11.91 -2.80 -11.33
N PHE A 274 -12.63 -1.68 -11.40
CA PHE A 274 -12.86 -0.95 -12.65
C PHE A 274 -11.79 0.11 -12.92
N LEU A 275 -11.22 0.73 -11.89
CA LEU A 275 -10.19 1.76 -12.08
C LEU A 275 -8.83 1.17 -12.46
N ALA A 276 -8.40 0.09 -11.80
CA ALA A 276 -7.05 -0.45 -11.95
C ALA A 276 -6.70 -0.77 -13.42
N PRO A 277 -7.54 -1.47 -14.21
CA PRO A 277 -7.24 -1.73 -15.61
C PRO A 277 -7.09 -0.46 -16.46
N LEU A 278 -7.85 0.59 -16.14
CA LEU A 278 -7.80 1.87 -16.86
C LEU A 278 -6.64 2.75 -16.42
N SER A 279 -6.23 2.66 -15.16
CA SER A 279 -5.10 3.42 -14.61
C SER A 279 -3.76 3.10 -15.26
N MET A 280 -3.69 1.99 -16.01
CA MET A 280 -2.50 1.56 -16.75
C MET A 280 -2.58 1.92 -18.24
N LYS A 281 -3.71 2.46 -18.73
CA LYS A 281 -3.94 2.80 -20.15
C LYS A 281 -3.46 4.21 -20.49
N HIS A 282 -2.19 4.52 -20.24
CA HIS A 282 -1.58 5.79 -20.64
C HIS A 282 -0.10 5.59 -21.03
N PRO A 283 0.45 6.41 -21.94
CA PRO A 283 1.79 6.19 -22.49
C PRO A 283 2.90 6.29 -21.44
N ALA A 284 2.73 7.13 -20.42
CA ALA A 284 3.70 7.30 -19.34
C ALA A 284 3.71 6.13 -18.34
N TYR A 285 2.73 5.21 -18.37
CA TYR A 285 2.60 4.17 -17.33
C TYR A 285 3.86 3.30 -17.22
N LEU A 286 4.38 3.14 -16.01
CA LEU A 286 5.48 2.23 -15.72
C LEU A 286 5.05 1.23 -14.64
N LYS A 287 5.14 -0.07 -14.95
CA LYS A 287 4.66 -1.12 -14.05
C LYS A 287 5.60 -1.41 -12.89
N ASP A 288 6.88 -1.59 -13.18
CA ASP A 288 7.91 -2.00 -12.24
C ASP A 288 9.31 -1.79 -12.85
N THR A 289 10.36 -2.09 -12.08
CA THR A 289 11.75 -1.98 -12.52
C THR A 289 12.05 -2.80 -13.79
N ASN A 290 11.45 -3.97 -13.97
CA ASN A 290 11.73 -4.79 -15.16
C ASN A 290 11.11 -4.17 -16.41
N ASP A 291 9.87 -3.67 -16.31
CA ASP A 291 9.24 -2.90 -17.37
C ASP A 291 10.08 -1.67 -17.73
N PHE A 292 10.67 -1.01 -16.73
CA PHE A 292 11.55 0.15 -16.93
C PHE A 292 12.78 -0.22 -17.74
N ILE A 293 13.52 -1.24 -17.31
CA ILE A 293 14.71 -1.75 -18.00
C ILE A 293 14.36 -2.08 -19.45
N ASN A 294 13.24 -2.78 -19.69
CA ASN A 294 12.84 -3.17 -21.04
C ASN A 294 12.57 -1.96 -21.95
N LYS A 295 11.96 -0.89 -21.40
CA LYS A 295 11.71 0.35 -22.16
C LYS A 295 12.99 1.11 -22.52
N ILE A 296 14.02 1.05 -21.67
CA ILE A 296 15.27 1.81 -21.89
C ILE A 296 16.39 1.01 -22.56
N LYS A 297 16.36 -0.33 -22.52
CA LYS A 297 17.47 -1.22 -22.91
C LYS A 297 18.01 -0.97 -24.32
N ASN A 298 17.13 -0.64 -25.27
CA ASN A 298 17.48 -0.48 -26.68
C ASN A 298 17.51 0.99 -27.13
N LEU A 299 17.50 1.94 -26.19
CA LEU A 299 17.55 3.36 -26.51
C LEU A 299 18.98 3.82 -26.74
N THR A 300 19.21 4.40 -27.92
CA THR A 300 20.42 5.17 -28.21
C THR A 300 20.20 6.60 -27.75
N ILE A 301 21.01 7.05 -26.79
CA ILE A 301 20.79 8.33 -26.12
C ILE A 301 21.93 9.31 -26.49
N PRO A 302 21.62 10.55 -26.91
CA PRO A 302 22.64 11.56 -27.17
C PRO A 302 23.53 11.85 -25.96
N LYS A 303 24.83 12.08 -26.19
CA LYS A 303 25.82 12.30 -25.12
C LYS A 303 25.54 13.53 -24.25
N ASP A 304 24.91 14.53 -24.81
CA ASP A 304 24.53 15.80 -24.19
C ASP A 304 23.15 15.79 -23.52
N SER A 305 22.42 14.67 -23.59
CA SER A 305 21.13 14.56 -22.91
C SER A 305 21.23 14.62 -21.38
N LEU A 306 20.21 15.17 -20.75
CA LEU A 306 20.06 15.20 -19.30
C LEU A 306 19.20 14.02 -18.83
N LEU A 307 19.63 13.37 -17.75
CA LEU A 307 18.79 12.46 -16.98
C LEU A 307 18.06 13.28 -15.93
N VAL A 308 16.74 13.13 -15.89
CA VAL A 308 15.89 13.90 -14.98
C VAL A 308 14.95 12.97 -14.24
N SER A 309 14.84 13.19 -12.94
CA SER A 309 13.86 12.56 -12.06
C SER A 309 13.00 13.67 -11.47
N LEU A 310 11.68 13.54 -11.62
CA LEU A 310 10.71 14.42 -10.98
C LEU A 310 9.95 13.64 -9.90
N ASP A 311 9.77 14.26 -8.74
CA ASP A 311 8.94 13.77 -7.63
C ASP A 311 7.68 14.64 -7.54
N VAL A 312 6.50 14.00 -7.54
CA VAL A 312 5.21 14.69 -7.34
C VAL A 312 5.00 14.92 -5.84
N ASP A 313 5.06 16.18 -5.41
CA ASP A 313 5.00 16.51 -4.00
C ASP A 313 3.64 16.13 -3.39
N SER A 314 3.69 15.17 -2.46
CA SER A 314 2.55 14.75 -1.64
C SER A 314 1.29 14.44 -2.48
N MET A 315 1.49 13.74 -3.62
CA MET A 315 0.48 13.48 -4.65
C MET A 315 -0.90 13.12 -4.08
N TYR A 316 -0.98 12.06 -3.26
CA TYR A 316 -2.26 11.54 -2.76
C TYR A 316 -3.06 12.56 -1.94
N THR A 317 -2.40 13.40 -1.14
CA THR A 317 -3.10 14.40 -0.28
C THR A 317 -3.42 15.69 -1.00
N ASN A 318 -2.84 15.90 -2.19
CA ASN A 318 -2.95 17.14 -2.95
C ASN A 318 -3.89 17.06 -4.17
N ILE A 319 -4.28 15.86 -4.60
CA ILE A 319 -5.27 15.73 -5.69
C ILE A 319 -6.58 16.42 -5.28
N ASP A 320 -7.06 17.33 -6.12
CA ASP A 320 -8.39 17.91 -5.93
C ASP A 320 -9.46 16.85 -6.23
N ASN A 321 -10.38 16.65 -5.28
CA ASN A 321 -11.36 15.57 -5.38
C ASN A 321 -12.25 15.72 -6.63
N ARG A 322 -12.65 16.95 -6.96
CA ARG A 322 -13.52 17.24 -8.11
C ARG A 322 -12.77 17.00 -9.42
N ASP A 323 -11.54 17.46 -9.53
CA ASP A 323 -10.74 17.27 -10.75
C ASP A 323 -10.34 15.79 -10.92
N GLY A 324 -10.05 15.07 -9.84
CA GLY A 324 -9.85 13.62 -9.90
C GLY A 324 -11.11 12.83 -10.29
N LEU A 325 -12.29 13.19 -9.77
CA LEU A 325 -13.57 12.60 -10.21
C LEU A 325 -13.82 12.88 -11.70
N ARG A 326 -13.50 14.09 -12.18
CA ARG A 326 -13.58 14.44 -13.60
C ARG A 326 -12.63 13.58 -14.45
N ALA A 327 -11.40 13.37 -14.01
CA ALA A 327 -10.44 12.51 -14.71
C ALA A 327 -10.95 11.07 -14.81
N VAL A 328 -11.56 10.53 -13.74
CA VAL A 328 -12.21 9.21 -13.76
C VAL A 328 -13.40 9.18 -14.74
N GLY A 329 -14.26 10.21 -14.73
CA GLY A 329 -15.35 10.33 -15.69
C GLY A 329 -14.86 10.37 -17.16
N LYS A 330 -13.81 11.15 -17.44
CA LYS A 330 -13.18 11.22 -18.78
C LYS A 330 -12.63 9.86 -19.21
N ILE A 331 -11.90 9.14 -18.36
CA ILE A 331 -11.31 7.85 -18.76
C ILE A 331 -12.38 6.78 -18.97
N PHE A 332 -13.50 6.84 -18.21
CA PHE A 332 -14.66 5.99 -18.42
C PHE A 332 -15.32 6.24 -19.78
N GLN A 333 -15.55 7.50 -20.15
CA GLN A 333 -16.09 7.87 -21.46
C GLN A 333 -15.18 7.42 -22.61
N ASN A 334 -13.86 7.54 -22.44
CA ASN A 334 -12.88 7.09 -23.44
C ASN A 334 -12.75 5.56 -23.52
N ASN A 335 -13.28 4.83 -22.52
CA ASN A 335 -13.23 3.37 -22.42
C ASN A 335 -14.62 2.85 -22.02
N PRO A 336 -15.63 2.95 -22.91
CA PRO A 336 -16.99 2.54 -22.60
C PRO A 336 -17.02 1.04 -22.29
N ASP A 337 -17.79 0.69 -21.26
CA ASP A 337 -17.97 -0.68 -20.79
C ASP A 337 -19.45 -0.85 -20.40
N PRO A 338 -20.24 -1.68 -21.12
CA PRO A 338 -21.66 -1.83 -20.86
C PRO A 338 -21.97 -2.48 -19.51
N ASP A 339 -21.02 -3.21 -18.92
CA ASP A 339 -21.19 -3.88 -17.64
C ASP A 339 -20.70 -3.01 -16.46
N ARG A 340 -20.14 -1.83 -16.74
CA ARG A 340 -19.63 -0.89 -15.74
C ARG A 340 -20.69 0.16 -15.38
N PRO A 341 -21.21 0.18 -14.14
CA PRO A 341 -22.14 1.20 -13.69
C PRO A 341 -21.40 2.51 -13.37
N ASP A 342 -21.05 3.28 -14.39
CA ASP A 342 -20.19 4.47 -14.29
C ASP A 342 -20.68 5.49 -13.24
N LEU A 343 -21.98 5.78 -13.22
CA LEU A 343 -22.58 6.76 -12.31
C LEU A 343 -22.45 6.32 -10.85
N GLU A 344 -22.85 5.10 -10.54
CA GLU A 344 -22.78 4.57 -9.17
C GLU A 344 -21.33 4.38 -8.70
N ILE A 345 -20.41 4.01 -9.60
CA ILE A 345 -18.98 3.95 -9.27
C ILE A 345 -18.45 5.34 -8.92
N LEU A 346 -18.81 6.38 -9.67
CA LEU A 346 -18.43 7.76 -9.37
C LEU A 346 -19.04 8.25 -8.05
N GLU A 347 -20.31 7.93 -7.74
CA GLU A 347 -20.93 8.26 -6.46
C GLU A 347 -20.25 7.57 -5.27
N MET A 348 -19.91 6.27 -5.40
CA MET A 348 -19.19 5.53 -4.36
C MET A 348 -17.75 6.03 -4.21
N LEU A 349 -17.08 6.39 -5.32
CA LEU A 349 -15.75 6.99 -5.30
C LEU A 349 -15.77 8.36 -4.60
N GLN A 350 -16.73 9.22 -4.94
CA GLN A 350 -16.92 10.51 -4.28
C GLN A 350 -17.11 10.34 -2.78
N SER A 351 -17.99 9.41 -2.37
CA SER A 351 -18.18 9.07 -0.96
C SER A 351 -16.87 8.61 -0.30
N GLY A 352 -16.08 7.77 -1.00
CA GLY A 352 -14.77 7.30 -0.52
C GLY A 352 -13.70 8.40 -0.38
N LEU A 353 -13.83 9.49 -1.13
CA LEU A 353 -12.92 10.65 -1.09
C LEU A 353 -13.35 11.71 -0.06
N GLU A 354 -14.66 11.97 0.07
CA GLU A 354 -15.20 13.08 0.86
C GLU A 354 -15.69 12.70 2.25
N ARG A 355 -15.89 11.40 2.52
CA ARG A 355 -16.45 10.88 3.78
C ARG A 355 -15.53 9.89 4.47
N ASN A 356 -14.23 10.16 4.41
CA ASN A 356 -13.21 9.35 5.02
C ASN A 356 -12.87 9.85 6.43
N ASP A 357 -13.80 9.65 7.37
CA ASP A 357 -13.59 9.94 8.78
C ASP A 357 -12.77 8.84 9.48
N PHE A 358 -12.01 9.23 10.50
CA PHE A 358 -11.15 8.35 11.28
C PHE A 358 -10.93 8.89 12.69
N GLU A 359 -10.52 8.00 13.59
CA GLU A 359 -10.22 8.30 14.98
C GLU A 359 -8.71 8.38 15.21
N PHE A 360 -8.28 9.38 15.99
CA PHE A 360 -6.96 9.45 16.58
C PHE A 360 -7.04 9.97 18.01
N ASN A 361 -6.47 9.25 18.97
CA ASN A 361 -6.34 9.69 20.35
C ASN A 361 -7.70 10.15 20.98
N GLY A 362 -8.77 9.39 20.72
CA GLY A 362 -10.12 9.69 21.22
C GLY A 362 -10.83 10.85 20.50
N LYS A 363 -10.24 11.43 19.45
CA LYS A 363 -10.82 12.52 18.65
C LYS A 363 -11.14 12.04 17.24
N TRP A 364 -12.19 12.59 16.64
CA TRP A 364 -12.61 12.29 15.28
C TRP A 364 -12.14 13.35 14.30
N TYR A 365 -11.71 12.91 13.13
CA TYR A 365 -11.25 13.76 12.04
C TYR A 365 -11.84 13.30 10.72
N LEU A 366 -11.98 14.25 9.80
CA LEU A 366 -12.34 14.02 8.41
C LEU A 366 -11.19 14.46 7.52
N GLN A 367 -10.78 13.60 6.59
CA GLN A 367 -9.95 14.04 5.47
C GLN A 367 -10.83 14.76 4.45
N ILE A 368 -10.50 16.02 4.14
CA ILE A 368 -11.29 16.91 3.28
C ILE A 368 -10.63 17.20 1.92
N SER A 369 -9.39 16.75 1.72
CA SER A 369 -8.65 16.94 0.48
C SER A 369 -7.77 15.72 0.16
N GLY A 370 -7.64 15.43 -1.13
CA GLY A 370 -6.93 14.26 -1.62
C GLY A 370 -7.66 12.95 -1.34
N THR A 371 -6.93 11.86 -1.53
CA THR A 371 -7.38 10.51 -1.22
C THR A 371 -6.60 9.93 -0.05
N ALA A 372 -7.26 9.12 0.77
CA ALA A 372 -6.65 8.51 1.93
C ALA A 372 -5.67 7.40 1.53
N MET A 373 -4.43 7.53 1.98
CA MET A 373 -3.45 6.45 1.90
C MET A 373 -3.95 5.27 2.74
N GLY A 374 -4.45 4.23 2.07
CA GLY A 374 -5.09 3.07 2.72
C GLY A 374 -6.35 2.59 2.00
N LYS A 375 -6.98 3.42 1.16
CA LYS A 375 -8.05 3.00 0.25
C LYS A 375 -7.48 2.13 -0.87
N LYS A 376 -8.18 1.05 -1.22
CA LYS A 376 -7.78 0.14 -2.31
C LYS A 376 -7.70 0.85 -3.67
N PHE A 377 -8.65 1.74 -3.96
CA PHE A 377 -8.67 2.49 -5.23
C PHE A 377 -7.66 3.64 -5.31
N ALA A 378 -7.03 4.04 -4.19
CA ALA A 378 -6.24 5.28 -4.16
C ALA A 378 -5.10 5.30 -5.19
N PRO A 379 -4.30 4.23 -5.39
CA PRO A 379 -3.26 4.22 -6.40
C PRO A 379 -3.81 4.35 -7.83
N SER A 380 -4.86 3.59 -8.16
CA SER A 380 -5.50 3.62 -9.47
C SER A 380 -6.12 4.98 -9.76
N TYR A 381 -6.80 5.57 -8.77
CA TYR A 381 -7.36 6.92 -8.83
C TYR A 381 -6.28 7.98 -9.09
N ALA A 382 -5.19 7.96 -8.32
CA ALA A 382 -4.09 8.91 -8.48
C ALA A 382 -3.41 8.77 -9.85
N ASN A 383 -3.20 7.55 -10.33
CA ASN A 383 -2.65 7.31 -11.66
C ASN A 383 -3.54 7.82 -12.79
N ILE A 384 -4.87 7.65 -12.69
CA ILE A 384 -5.82 8.18 -13.67
C ILE A 384 -5.77 9.70 -13.70
N PHE A 385 -5.80 10.35 -12.53
CA PHE A 385 -5.68 11.80 -12.44
C PHE A 385 -4.35 12.29 -13.05
N MET A 386 -3.24 11.66 -12.68
CA MET A 386 -1.93 12.05 -13.21
C MET A 386 -1.83 11.82 -14.73
N ALA A 387 -2.45 10.77 -15.28
CA ALA A 387 -2.48 10.55 -16.72
C ALA A 387 -3.24 11.65 -17.48
N ASP A 388 -4.35 12.17 -16.92
CA ASP A 388 -5.08 13.31 -17.48
C ASP A 388 -4.25 14.60 -17.37
N PHE A 389 -3.64 14.85 -16.20
CA PHE A 389 -2.70 15.95 -16.00
C PHE A 389 -1.55 15.93 -17.00
N GLU A 390 -0.87 14.79 -17.15
CA GLU A 390 0.27 14.60 -18.05
C GLU A 390 -0.12 14.85 -19.50
N LYS A 391 -1.25 14.30 -19.94
CA LYS A 391 -1.75 14.49 -21.31
C LYS A 391 -1.94 15.97 -21.64
N GLU A 392 -2.56 16.72 -20.73
CA GLU A 392 -2.83 18.15 -20.95
C GLU A 392 -1.58 19.02 -20.77
N ALA A 393 -0.73 18.74 -19.79
CA ALA A 393 0.48 19.52 -19.51
C ALA A 393 1.54 19.33 -20.60
N LEU A 394 1.78 18.09 -21.03
CA LEU A 394 2.75 17.78 -22.09
C LEU A 394 2.31 18.37 -23.43
N ALA A 395 1.00 18.44 -23.72
CA ALA A 395 0.51 19.07 -24.94
C ALA A 395 0.80 20.58 -25.01
N LYS A 396 1.04 21.25 -23.88
CA LYS A 396 1.43 22.67 -23.81
C LYS A 396 2.92 22.90 -23.96
N CYS A 397 3.74 21.85 -23.85
CA CYS A 397 5.19 21.98 -23.87
C CYS A 397 5.71 22.14 -25.31
N THR A 398 6.51 23.18 -25.55
CA THR A 398 7.12 23.46 -26.86
C THR A 398 8.12 22.37 -27.28
N LYS A 399 8.84 21.81 -26.31
CA LYS A 399 9.80 20.72 -26.50
C LYS A 399 9.32 19.49 -25.75
N GLN A 400 9.46 18.33 -26.39
CA GLN A 400 9.10 17.05 -25.81
C GLN A 400 10.36 16.30 -25.38
N PRO A 401 10.30 15.56 -24.27
CA PRO A 401 11.39 14.68 -23.87
C PRO A 401 11.50 13.48 -24.83
N LEU A 402 12.69 12.88 -24.89
CA LEU A 402 12.90 11.63 -25.63
C LEU A 402 12.19 10.45 -24.94
N VAL A 403 12.22 10.44 -23.61
CA VAL A 403 11.52 9.46 -22.77
C VAL A 403 10.80 10.20 -21.66
N TYR A 404 9.57 9.79 -21.40
CA TYR A 404 8.80 10.21 -20.24
C TYR A 404 8.03 9.00 -19.72
N VAL A 405 8.38 8.52 -18.53
CA VAL A 405 7.71 7.40 -17.87
C VAL A 405 7.51 7.72 -16.39
N ARG A 406 6.42 7.23 -15.81
CA ARG A 406 6.04 7.50 -14.43
C ARG A 406 5.69 6.21 -13.70
N PHE A 407 6.37 5.99 -12.58
CA PHE A 407 6.04 4.97 -11.59
C PHE A 407 5.41 5.66 -10.39
N LEU A 408 4.08 5.60 -10.28
CA LEU A 408 3.32 6.29 -9.22
C LEU A 408 3.63 7.80 -9.17
N ASP A 409 4.32 8.27 -8.14
CA ASP A 409 4.74 9.65 -7.87
C ASP A 409 6.12 10.01 -8.45
N ASP A 410 6.91 9.03 -8.85
CA ASP A 410 8.23 9.22 -9.46
C ASP A 410 8.14 9.25 -10.99
N ILE A 411 8.68 10.29 -11.62
CA ILE A 411 8.76 10.44 -13.08
C ILE A 411 10.23 10.40 -13.52
N PHE A 412 10.51 9.64 -14.57
CA PHE A 412 11.81 9.61 -15.22
C PHE A 412 11.72 10.20 -16.62
N ILE A 413 12.70 11.06 -16.93
CA ILE A 413 12.80 11.78 -18.20
C ILE A 413 14.21 11.66 -18.76
N ILE A 414 14.28 11.44 -20.08
CA ILE A 414 15.50 11.70 -20.86
C ILE A 414 15.25 12.96 -21.68
N TRP A 415 16.00 14.01 -21.38
CA TRP A 415 15.88 15.31 -22.03
C TRP A 415 17.02 15.52 -23.02
N THR A 416 16.71 15.84 -24.28
CA THR A 416 17.71 15.98 -25.35
C THR A 416 17.86 17.43 -25.86
N HIS A 417 17.26 18.39 -25.15
CA HIS A 417 17.36 19.81 -25.48
C HIS A 417 18.22 20.53 -24.44
N SER A 418 18.34 21.84 -24.56
CA SER A 418 19.16 22.61 -23.62
C SER A 418 18.58 22.60 -22.21
N ARG A 419 19.40 22.98 -21.22
CA ARG A 419 18.94 23.16 -19.85
C ARG A 419 17.88 24.27 -19.73
N SER A 420 18.01 25.35 -20.50
CA SER A 420 17.00 26.42 -20.52
C SER A 420 15.66 25.91 -21.02
N ASP A 421 15.65 25.10 -22.08
CA ASP A 421 14.42 24.49 -22.59
C ASP A 421 13.76 23.56 -21.55
N PHE A 422 14.59 22.90 -20.73
CA PHE A 422 14.08 22.07 -19.63
C PHE A 422 13.41 22.92 -18.55
N ASP A 423 14.00 24.06 -18.19
CA ASP A 423 13.43 24.93 -17.16
C ASP A 423 12.04 25.46 -17.61
N ASP A 424 11.89 25.85 -18.89
CA ASP A 424 10.59 26.23 -19.48
C ASP A 424 9.57 25.07 -19.48
N PHE A 425 10.03 23.85 -19.82
CA PHE A 425 9.22 22.64 -19.74
C PHE A 425 8.74 22.38 -18.31
N PHE A 426 9.65 22.47 -17.34
CA PHE A 426 9.38 22.22 -15.93
C PHE A 426 8.42 23.27 -15.35
N ASP A 427 8.57 24.53 -15.73
CA ASP A 427 7.65 25.62 -15.36
C ASP A 427 6.27 25.41 -15.97
N THR A 428 6.19 24.94 -17.22
CA THR A 428 4.91 24.60 -17.85
C THR A 428 4.17 23.52 -17.06
N LEU A 429 4.88 22.46 -16.64
CA LEU A 429 4.28 21.41 -15.80
C LEU A 429 3.83 21.95 -14.43
N ASN A 430 4.68 22.71 -13.75
CA ASN A 430 4.38 23.25 -12.41
C ASN A 430 3.27 24.31 -12.39
N ASN A 431 3.01 24.96 -13.52
CA ASN A 431 1.95 25.96 -13.67
C ASN A 431 0.66 25.38 -14.30
N HIS A 432 0.65 24.11 -14.73
CA HIS A 432 -0.53 23.50 -15.35
C HIS A 432 -1.69 23.32 -14.38
N HIS A 433 -1.41 22.90 -13.13
CA HIS A 433 -2.44 22.65 -12.13
C HIS A 433 -2.04 23.20 -10.75
N PRO A 434 -2.90 23.96 -10.05
CA PRO A 434 -2.53 24.63 -8.79
C PRO A 434 -2.14 23.65 -7.68
N CYS A 435 -2.77 22.47 -7.65
CA CYS A 435 -2.56 21.49 -6.59
C CYS A 435 -1.40 20.51 -6.86
N ILE A 436 -0.79 20.51 -8.05
CA ILE A 436 0.31 19.61 -8.39
C ILE A 436 1.60 20.40 -8.47
N LYS A 437 2.61 19.94 -7.74
CA LYS A 437 3.95 20.51 -7.73
C LYS A 437 4.98 19.40 -7.88
N LEU A 438 5.96 19.66 -8.73
CA LEU A 438 7.03 18.75 -9.09
C LEU A 438 8.35 19.27 -8.51
N LYS A 439 9.20 18.36 -8.05
CA LYS A 439 10.59 18.65 -7.66
C LYS A 439 11.53 17.93 -8.62
N ALA A 440 12.46 18.66 -9.21
CA ALA A 440 13.40 18.09 -10.17
C ALA A 440 14.75 17.77 -9.55
N THR A 441 15.29 16.59 -9.87
CA THR A 441 16.70 16.25 -9.77
C THR A 441 17.23 16.03 -11.19
N ILE A 442 18.35 16.67 -11.53
CA ILE A 442 18.89 16.69 -12.89
C ILE A 442 20.35 16.28 -12.82
N SER A 443 20.77 15.40 -13.72
CA SER A 443 22.15 14.90 -13.76
C SER A 443 22.59 14.59 -15.19
N ASN A 444 23.87 14.78 -15.46
CA ASN A 444 24.49 14.38 -16.73
C ASN A 444 24.90 12.91 -16.73
N ASP A 445 25.24 12.35 -15.57
CA ASP A 445 25.99 11.09 -15.47
C ASP A 445 25.20 9.97 -14.79
N SER A 446 24.53 10.28 -13.67
CA SER A 446 23.78 9.28 -12.89
C SER A 446 22.61 9.87 -12.15
N ILE A 447 21.51 9.13 -12.05
CA ILE A 447 20.31 9.55 -11.32
C ILE A 447 19.69 8.40 -10.55
N ASP A 448 19.09 8.71 -9.40
CA ASP A 448 18.32 7.73 -8.63
C ASP A 448 16.87 7.72 -9.11
N PHE A 449 16.42 6.61 -9.70
CA PHE A 449 15.03 6.38 -10.09
C PHE A 449 14.69 4.88 -10.02
N LEU A 450 13.84 4.50 -9.06
CA LEU A 450 13.62 3.13 -8.59
C LEU A 450 14.89 2.48 -7.99
N ASP A 451 15.94 2.35 -8.79
CA ASP A 451 17.31 2.05 -8.36
C ASP A 451 18.28 3.06 -9.03
N ARG A 452 19.59 2.97 -8.75
CA ARG A 452 20.57 3.91 -9.30
C ARG A 452 20.84 3.64 -10.79
N LEU A 453 20.77 4.69 -11.61
CA LEU A 453 20.99 4.64 -13.06
C LEU A 453 22.26 5.42 -13.44
N PHE A 454 22.99 4.89 -14.41
CA PHE A 454 24.21 5.49 -14.96
C PHE A 454 24.10 5.64 -16.48
N LYS A 455 24.59 6.78 -16.98
CA LYS A 455 24.72 7.05 -18.41
C LYS A 455 26.03 6.44 -18.92
N GLY A 456 25.91 5.46 -19.79
CA GLY A 456 26.99 4.98 -20.64
C GLY A 456 27.17 5.85 -21.90
N PRO A 457 28.19 5.59 -22.74
CA PRO A 457 28.54 6.44 -23.88
C PRO A 457 27.41 6.74 -24.86
N ASN A 458 26.38 5.88 -24.96
CA ASN A 458 25.16 6.06 -25.75
C ASN A 458 23.94 5.27 -25.17
N SER A 459 23.98 4.86 -23.90
CA SER A 459 22.95 3.99 -23.29
C SER A 459 22.79 4.26 -21.80
N ILE A 460 21.73 3.74 -21.17
CA ILE A 460 21.59 3.75 -19.71
C ILE A 460 21.86 2.34 -19.18
N LYS A 461 22.59 2.26 -18.07
CA LYS A 461 22.81 1.04 -17.30
C LYS A 461 22.25 1.24 -15.88
N GLN A 462 21.68 0.19 -15.31
CA GLN A 462 21.23 0.18 -13.92
C GLN A 462 22.27 -0.54 -13.06
N GLU A 463 22.53 -0.02 -11.86
CA GLU A 463 23.34 -0.73 -10.86
C GLU A 463 22.53 -1.90 -10.30
N ASN A 464 23.11 -3.11 -10.33
CA ASN A 464 22.48 -4.33 -9.80
C ASN A 464 22.70 -4.51 -8.31
#